data_AF-A0A527ZA56-F1
#
_entry.id   AF-A0A527ZA56-F1
#
_cell.length_a   1.000
_cell.length_b   1.000
_cell.length_c   1.000
_cell.angle_alpha   90.00
_cell.angle_beta   90.00
_cell.angle_gamma   90.00
#
_symmetry.space_group_name_H-M   'P 1'
#
loop_
_entity.id
_entity.type
_entity.pdbx_description
1 polymer ?
#
loop_
_entity_poly.entity_id
_entity_poly.type
_entity_poly.pdbx_seq_one_letter_code
_entity_poly.pdbx_strand_id
1 'polypeptide(L)'
;HYNGRRNLGEVNSFINSGVDLQALMKFIKAREPYLSKFTMESFNAYLALSERAAASALLDIQKAMRPFKNERIVAATNVTDMDLRALKRRPISIYLAPNITDITLLRPLLTLFVQQTMDILTLEHDPNSLPVYFLLDEFRQLKKMDEIMTKLPYVAGYNIKLAFIIQDLKNLDEIYGETSRHSLLGNCGYQLVLGANDQAT
;
A
#
# COMPACT_ATOMS: atom_id res chain seq x y z
N HIS A 1 -21.85 -1.30 18.25
CA HIS A 1 -20.81 -0.82 19.17
C HIS A 1 -19.45 -0.49 18.54
N TYR A 2 -19.24 -0.63 17.22
CA TYR A 2 -17.95 -0.32 16.54
C TYR A 2 -17.98 0.86 15.55
N ASN A 3 -19.01 1.72 15.60
CA ASN A 3 -19.05 2.91 14.75
C ASN A 3 -17.89 3.84 15.11
N GLY A 4 -17.05 4.17 14.12
CA GLY A 4 -15.85 5.00 14.30
C GLY A 4 -14.58 4.26 14.73
N ARG A 5 -14.61 2.91 14.84
CA ARG A 5 -13.45 2.08 15.26
C ARG A 5 -13.02 1.06 14.20
N ARG A 6 -13.26 1.34 12.92
CA ARG A 6 -12.89 0.46 11.80
C ARG A 6 -11.62 0.95 11.14
N ASN A 7 -10.51 0.88 11.86
CA ASN A 7 -9.20 1.29 11.36
C ASN A 7 -8.14 0.22 11.66
N LEU A 8 -6.97 0.38 11.04
CA LEU A 8 -5.86 -0.56 11.17
C LEU A 8 -5.28 -0.58 12.60
N GLY A 9 -5.42 0.50 13.38
CA GLY A 9 -5.06 0.51 14.81
C GLY A 9 -5.91 -0.46 15.63
N GLU A 10 -7.21 -0.52 15.39
CA GLU A 10 -8.14 -1.43 16.05
C GLU A 10 -7.91 -2.89 15.62
N VAL A 11 -7.58 -3.13 14.35
CA VAL A 11 -7.13 -4.44 13.87
C VAL A 11 -5.86 -4.88 14.60
N ASN A 12 -4.89 -3.97 14.78
CA ASN A 12 -3.68 -4.25 15.55
C ASN A 12 -4.00 -4.57 17.01
N SER A 13 -4.93 -3.82 17.65
CA SER A 13 -5.36 -4.11 19.03
C SER A 13 -6.06 -5.46 19.15
N PHE A 14 -6.88 -5.83 18.17
CA PHE A 14 -7.59 -7.11 18.11
C PHE A 14 -6.62 -8.30 18.07
N ILE A 15 -5.61 -8.22 17.18
CA ILE A 15 -4.61 -9.25 16.96
C ILE A 15 -3.65 -9.39 18.15
N ASN A 16 -3.39 -8.29 18.87
CA ASN A 16 -2.51 -8.26 20.03
C ASN A 16 -3.28 -8.24 21.37
N SER A 17 -4.53 -8.71 21.39
CA SER A 17 -5.39 -8.71 22.59
C SER A 17 -4.94 -9.68 23.69
N GLY A 18 -3.93 -10.52 23.43
CA GLY A 18 -3.44 -11.54 24.36
C GLY A 18 -4.31 -12.81 24.42
N VAL A 19 -5.42 -12.83 23.67
CA VAL A 19 -6.32 -13.98 23.52
C VAL A 19 -5.97 -14.74 22.25
N ASP A 20 -6.14 -16.06 22.25
CA ASP A 20 -5.99 -16.87 21.04
C ASP A 20 -6.93 -16.39 19.92
N LEU A 21 -6.36 -16.11 18.75
CA LEU A 21 -7.09 -15.53 17.63
C LEU A 21 -8.15 -16.49 17.07
N GLN A 22 -7.87 -17.79 17.05
CA GLN A 22 -8.85 -18.79 16.58
C GLN A 22 -10.05 -18.87 17.54
N ALA A 23 -9.83 -18.84 18.85
CA ALA A 23 -10.89 -18.76 19.85
C ALA A 23 -11.72 -17.49 19.69
N LEU A 24 -11.08 -16.34 19.45
CA LEU A 24 -11.76 -15.06 19.25
C LEU A 24 -12.60 -15.05 17.97
N MET A 25 -12.10 -15.59 16.86
CA MET A 25 -12.86 -15.75 15.62
C MET A 25 -14.06 -16.69 15.78
N LYS A 26 -13.91 -17.81 16.52
CA LYS A 26 -15.04 -18.69 16.88
C LYS A 26 -16.09 -17.95 17.70
N PHE A 27 -15.66 -17.16 18.68
CA PHE A 27 -16.55 -16.36 19.51
C PHE A 27 -17.36 -15.34 18.68
N ILE A 28 -16.68 -14.57 17.81
CA ILE A 28 -17.33 -13.61 16.90
C ILE A 28 -18.34 -14.32 16.02
N LYS A 29 -17.96 -15.44 15.40
CA LYS A 29 -18.85 -16.22 14.55
C LYS A 29 -20.11 -16.73 15.27
N ALA A 30 -20.01 -17.03 16.56
CA ALA A 30 -21.15 -17.48 17.37
C ALA A 30 -22.04 -16.33 17.86
N ARG A 31 -21.48 -15.12 18.03
CA ARG A 31 -22.16 -13.97 18.66
C ARG A 31 -22.67 -12.93 17.66
N GLU A 32 -22.08 -12.83 16.48
CA GLU A 32 -22.43 -11.83 15.47
C GLU A 32 -23.35 -12.44 14.39
N PRO A 33 -24.66 -12.10 14.39
CA PRO A 33 -25.63 -12.73 13.50
C PRO A 33 -25.55 -12.25 12.03
N TYR A 34 -24.83 -11.17 11.75
CA TYR A 34 -24.81 -10.51 10.43
C TYR A 34 -23.42 -10.48 9.78
N LEU A 35 -22.66 -11.57 9.90
CA LEU A 35 -21.39 -11.70 9.18
C LEU A 35 -21.66 -11.98 7.70
N SER A 36 -20.93 -11.28 6.82
CA SER A 36 -21.01 -11.53 5.38
C SER A 36 -20.51 -12.94 5.05
N LYS A 37 -20.97 -13.52 3.93
CA LYS A 37 -20.49 -14.82 3.44
C LYS A 37 -18.96 -14.83 3.29
N PHE A 38 -18.40 -13.78 2.71
CA PHE A 38 -16.95 -13.62 2.56
C PHE A 38 -16.21 -13.66 3.90
N THR A 39 -16.73 -12.96 4.92
CA THR A 39 -16.12 -12.96 6.27
C THR A 39 -16.20 -14.34 6.91
N MET A 40 -17.34 -15.01 6.79
CA MET A 40 -17.55 -16.36 7.32
C MET A 40 -16.62 -17.38 6.69
N GLU A 41 -16.46 -17.35 5.36
CA GLU A 41 -15.54 -18.22 4.62
C GLU A 41 -14.08 -17.93 4.98
N SER A 42 -13.71 -16.66 5.07
CA SER A 42 -12.36 -16.26 5.51
C SER A 42 -12.04 -16.74 6.92
N PHE A 43 -13.01 -16.64 7.84
CA PHE A 43 -12.85 -17.16 9.21
C PHE A 43 -12.71 -18.67 9.19
N ASN A 44 -13.57 -19.39 8.44
CA ASN A 44 -13.48 -20.85 8.32
C ASN A 44 -12.12 -21.30 7.79
N ALA A 45 -11.56 -20.60 6.79
CA ALA A 45 -10.26 -20.92 6.23
C ALA A 45 -9.14 -20.80 7.29
N TYR A 46 -9.16 -19.73 8.09
CA TYR A 46 -8.17 -19.56 9.17
C TYR A 46 -8.39 -20.54 10.34
N LEU A 47 -9.65 -20.83 10.68
CA LEU A 47 -10.01 -21.79 11.73
C LEU A 47 -9.68 -23.24 11.38
N ALA A 48 -9.59 -23.56 10.08
CA ALA A 48 -9.19 -24.88 9.60
C ALA A 48 -7.67 -25.11 9.64
N LEU A 49 -6.87 -24.05 9.85
CA LEU A 49 -5.42 -24.18 9.99
C LEU A 49 -5.05 -24.93 11.27
N SER A 50 -3.99 -25.74 11.20
CA SER A 50 -3.35 -26.31 12.39
C SER A 50 -2.80 -25.19 13.28
N GLU A 51 -2.66 -25.45 14.58
CA GLU A 51 -2.15 -24.45 15.55
C GLU A 51 -0.82 -23.83 15.09
N ARG A 52 0.11 -24.65 14.58
CA ARG A 52 1.39 -24.16 14.07
C ARG A 52 1.24 -23.26 12.84
N ALA A 53 0.37 -23.61 11.90
CA ALA A 53 0.14 -22.80 10.70
C ALA A 53 -0.57 -21.48 11.04
N ALA A 54 -1.55 -21.52 11.95
CA ALA A 54 -2.23 -20.34 12.46
C ALA A 54 -1.27 -19.41 13.21
N ALA A 55 -0.41 -19.95 14.09
CA ALA A 55 0.61 -19.16 14.78
C ALA A 55 1.61 -18.51 13.80
N SER A 56 2.02 -19.23 12.74
CA SER A 56 2.87 -18.66 11.69
C SER A 56 2.18 -17.51 10.96
N ALA A 57 0.93 -17.70 10.53
CA ALA A 57 0.15 -16.67 9.85
C ALA A 57 -0.07 -15.44 10.77
N LEU A 58 -0.36 -15.66 12.05
CA LEU A 58 -0.48 -14.60 13.06
C LEU A 58 0.79 -13.76 13.16
N LEU A 59 1.96 -14.41 13.21
CA LEU A 59 3.25 -13.71 13.25
C LEU A 59 3.48 -12.84 12.01
N ASP A 60 3.09 -13.32 10.83
CA ASP A 60 3.24 -12.55 9.60
C ASP A 60 2.29 -11.35 9.55
N ILE A 61 1.05 -11.50 10.03
CA ILE A 61 0.13 -10.36 10.19
C ILE A 61 0.69 -9.36 11.22
N GLN A 62 1.21 -9.82 12.36
CA GLN A 62 1.82 -8.94 13.36
C GLN A 62 3.04 -8.17 12.82
N LYS A 63 3.84 -8.79 11.95
CA LYS A 63 4.94 -8.09 11.25
C LYS A 63 4.40 -7.00 10.33
N ALA A 64 3.34 -7.28 9.56
CA ALA A 64 2.72 -6.29 8.69
C ALA A 64 2.10 -5.12 9.47
N MET A 65 1.51 -5.41 10.64
CA MET A 65 0.88 -4.41 11.52
C MET A 65 1.87 -3.65 12.41
N ARG A 66 3.18 -3.97 12.35
CA ARG A 66 4.23 -3.32 13.15
C ARG A 66 4.19 -1.78 13.15
N PRO A 67 3.89 -1.08 12.03
CA PRO A 67 3.79 0.38 12.05
C PRO A 67 2.73 0.90 13.03
N PHE A 68 1.62 0.17 13.22
CA PHE A 68 0.53 0.53 14.12
C PHE A 68 0.84 0.29 15.60
N LYS A 69 2.05 -0.17 15.94
CA LYS A 69 2.55 -0.12 17.33
C LYS A 69 2.98 1.29 17.74
N ASN A 70 3.19 2.21 16.79
CA ASN A 70 3.52 3.59 17.08
C ASN A 70 2.24 4.42 17.24
N GLU A 71 2.02 4.98 18.44
CA GLU A 71 0.82 5.77 18.76
C GLU A 71 0.66 6.98 17.84
N ARG A 72 1.75 7.58 17.35
CA ARG A 72 1.68 8.71 16.40
C ARG A 72 1.08 8.27 15.06
N ILE A 73 1.43 7.07 14.60
CA ILE A 73 0.90 6.49 13.36
C ILE A 73 -0.58 6.16 13.55
N VAL A 74 -0.95 5.56 14.68
CA VAL A 74 -2.35 5.26 15.00
C VAL A 74 -3.17 6.55 15.05
N ALA A 75 -2.70 7.59 15.75
CA ALA A 75 -3.37 8.87 15.82
C ALA A 75 -3.55 9.51 14.43
N ALA A 76 -2.51 9.48 13.58
CA ALA A 76 -2.54 10.03 12.23
C ALA A 76 -3.46 9.24 11.26
N THR A 77 -3.75 7.96 11.54
CA THR A 77 -4.55 7.08 10.67
C THR A 77 -5.92 6.73 11.27
N ASN A 78 -6.28 7.34 12.40
CA ASN A 78 -7.52 7.04 13.11
C ASN A 78 -8.76 7.57 12.36
N VAL A 79 -8.61 8.69 11.64
CA VAL A 79 -9.68 9.34 10.89
C VAL A 79 -9.19 9.62 9.47
N THR A 80 -10.08 9.47 8.49
CA THR A 80 -9.84 9.89 7.11
C THR A 80 -10.72 11.10 6.81
N ASP A 81 -10.09 12.24 6.57
CA ASP A 81 -10.73 13.51 6.20
C ASP A 81 -10.45 13.89 4.73
N MET A 82 -9.71 13.04 4.01
CA MET A 82 -9.34 13.21 2.61
C MET A 82 -10.13 12.29 1.69
N ASP A 83 -10.78 12.86 0.67
CA ASP A 83 -11.33 12.09 -0.46
C ASP A 83 -10.33 12.06 -1.61
N LEU A 84 -9.67 10.91 -1.80
CA LEU A 84 -8.69 10.73 -2.88
C LEU A 84 -9.32 10.85 -4.27
N ARG A 85 -10.64 10.62 -4.43
CA ARG A 85 -11.34 10.83 -5.71
C ARG A 85 -11.37 12.30 -6.11
N ALA A 86 -11.27 13.21 -5.13
CA ALA A 86 -11.27 14.64 -5.40
C ALA A 86 -10.04 15.08 -6.22
N LEU A 87 -8.94 14.31 -6.24
CA LEU A 87 -7.77 14.56 -7.09
C LEU A 87 -8.14 14.63 -8.59
N LYS A 88 -9.17 13.89 -9.03
CA LYS A 88 -9.67 13.93 -10.43
C LYS A 88 -10.61 15.10 -10.70
N ARG A 89 -11.08 15.80 -9.66
CA ARG A 89 -12.16 16.80 -9.75
C ARG A 89 -11.70 18.22 -9.45
N ARG A 90 -10.71 18.38 -8.57
CA ARG A 90 -10.14 19.68 -8.21
C ARG A 90 -8.63 19.57 -7.95
N PRO A 91 -7.86 20.67 -8.09
CA PRO A 91 -6.44 20.67 -7.79
C PRO A 91 -6.19 20.40 -6.30
N ILE A 92 -5.48 19.32 -5.99
CA ILE A 92 -5.03 18.95 -4.64
C ILE A 92 -3.59 18.45 -4.76
N SER A 93 -2.72 18.86 -3.84
CA SER A 93 -1.35 18.36 -3.74
C SER A 93 -1.19 17.60 -2.42
N ILE A 94 -0.66 16.39 -2.50
CA ILE A 94 -0.40 15.52 -1.34
C ILE A 94 1.09 15.30 -1.27
N TYR A 95 1.68 15.60 -0.11
CA TYR A 95 3.12 15.45 0.13
C TYR A 95 3.35 14.32 1.13
N LEU A 96 4.10 13.31 0.70
CA LEU A 96 4.52 12.21 1.55
C LEU A 96 6.00 12.43 1.91
N ALA A 97 6.25 13.08 3.05
CA ALA A 97 7.59 13.44 3.50
C ALA A 97 7.93 12.74 4.83
N PRO A 98 8.26 11.43 4.80
CA PRO A 98 8.73 10.73 5.99
C PRO A 98 10.13 11.23 6.40
N ASN A 99 10.41 11.26 7.70
CA ASN A 99 11.79 11.43 8.17
C ASN A 99 12.63 10.20 7.77
N ILE A 100 13.91 10.41 7.46
CA ILE A 100 14.86 9.34 7.10
C ILE A 100 14.91 8.26 8.20
N THR A 101 14.81 8.64 9.47
CA THR A 101 14.81 7.71 10.61
C THR A 101 13.57 6.81 10.64
N ASP A 102 12.43 7.32 10.18
CA ASP A 102 11.13 6.65 10.27
C ASP A 102 10.77 5.92 8.97
N ILE A 103 11.52 6.13 7.89
CA ILE A 103 11.13 5.65 6.56
C ILE A 103 10.99 4.13 6.50
N THR A 104 11.84 3.39 7.20
CA THR A 104 11.74 1.93 7.22
C THR A 104 10.48 1.45 7.92
N LEU A 105 10.00 2.18 8.93
CA LEU A 105 8.76 1.91 9.63
C LEU A 105 7.53 2.33 8.81
N LEU A 106 7.60 3.50 8.17
CA LEU A 106 6.49 4.09 7.42
C LEU A 106 6.34 3.51 6.01
N ARG A 107 7.40 2.88 5.47
CA ARG A 107 7.40 2.33 4.10
C ARG A 107 6.14 1.53 3.74
N PRO A 108 5.66 0.56 4.55
CA PRO A 108 4.45 -0.18 4.20
C PRO A 108 3.21 0.72 4.06
N LEU A 109 3.11 1.78 4.88
CA LEU A 109 2.00 2.74 4.83
C LEU A 109 2.10 3.65 3.62
N LEU A 110 3.30 4.12 3.29
CA LEU A 110 3.54 4.92 2.09
C LEU A 110 3.21 4.11 0.83
N THR A 111 3.69 2.87 0.76
CA THR A 111 3.38 1.97 -0.35
C THR A 111 1.88 1.71 -0.45
N LEU A 112 1.22 1.39 0.67
CA LEU A 112 -0.23 1.20 0.72
C LEU A 112 -0.98 2.44 0.25
N PHE A 113 -0.58 3.63 0.70
CA PHE A 113 -1.23 4.88 0.33
C PHE A 113 -1.13 5.16 -1.18
N VAL A 114 0.06 4.98 -1.77
CA VAL A 114 0.25 5.18 -3.21
C VAL A 114 -0.55 4.15 -4.01
N GLN A 115 -0.53 2.87 -3.62
CA GLN A 115 -1.32 1.81 -4.27
C GLN A 115 -2.82 2.12 -4.18
N GLN A 116 -3.33 2.38 -2.97
CA GLN A 116 -4.73 2.69 -2.75
C GLN A 116 -5.18 3.93 -3.54
N THR A 117 -4.34 4.96 -3.59
CA THR A 117 -4.62 6.16 -4.39
C THR A 117 -4.71 5.79 -5.87
N MET A 118 -3.73 5.05 -6.40
CA MET A 118 -3.75 4.60 -7.79
C MET A 118 -5.02 3.78 -8.11
N ASP A 119 -5.40 2.87 -7.22
CA ASP A 119 -6.56 2.00 -7.38
C ASP A 119 -7.84 2.84 -7.46
N ILE A 120 -8.04 3.75 -6.50
CA ILE A 120 -9.22 4.61 -6.45
C ILE A 120 -9.32 5.47 -7.71
N LEU A 121 -8.21 6.00 -8.21
CA LEU A 121 -8.21 6.85 -9.41
C LEU A 121 -8.45 6.06 -10.70
N THR A 122 -8.21 4.75 -10.69
CA THR A 122 -8.39 3.83 -11.83
C THR A 122 -9.69 3.02 -11.77
N LEU A 123 -10.51 3.17 -10.72
CA LEU A 123 -11.82 2.49 -10.62
C LEU A 123 -12.79 2.91 -11.73
N GLU A 124 -12.81 4.19 -12.09
CA GLU A 124 -13.72 4.75 -13.08
C GLU A 124 -12.97 5.61 -14.08
N HIS A 125 -13.19 5.33 -15.35
CA HIS A 125 -12.67 6.14 -16.44
C HIS A 125 -13.58 7.35 -16.65
N ASP A 126 -13.02 8.54 -16.48
CA ASP A 126 -13.70 9.82 -16.68
C ASP A 126 -12.85 10.67 -17.64
N PRO A 127 -13.31 10.88 -18.89
CA PRO A 127 -12.60 11.69 -19.88
C PRO A 127 -12.38 13.14 -19.45
N ASN A 128 -13.22 13.68 -18.55
CA ASN A 128 -13.13 15.05 -18.07
C ASN A 128 -12.31 15.19 -16.78
N SER A 129 -11.70 14.09 -16.31
CA SER A 129 -10.90 14.12 -15.09
C SER A 129 -9.67 15.01 -15.24
N LEU A 130 -9.37 15.76 -14.18
CA LEU A 130 -8.13 16.52 -14.08
C LEU A 130 -6.92 15.58 -14.11
N PRO A 131 -5.81 15.97 -14.76
CA PRO A 131 -4.60 15.17 -14.76
C PRO A 131 -4.03 15.02 -13.34
N VAL A 132 -3.71 13.80 -12.94
CA VAL A 132 -3.09 13.51 -11.64
C VAL A 132 -1.63 13.12 -11.85
N TYR A 133 -0.72 13.80 -11.16
CA TYR A 133 0.71 13.54 -11.24
C TYR A 133 1.23 12.86 -9.98
N PHE A 134 1.90 11.74 -10.16
CA PHE A 134 2.63 11.05 -9.12
C PHE A 134 4.12 11.29 -9.34
N LEU A 135 4.73 12.06 -8.44
CA LEU A 135 6.17 12.24 -8.39
C LEU A 135 6.73 11.34 -7.29
N LEU A 136 7.38 10.26 -7.68
CA LEU A 136 7.98 9.30 -6.77
C LEU A 136 9.48 9.58 -6.73
N ASP A 137 9.86 10.49 -5.84
CA ASP A 137 11.25 10.75 -5.52
C ASP A 137 11.85 9.57 -4.75
N GLU A 138 13.11 9.27 -5.03
CA GLU A 138 13.83 8.11 -4.50
C GLU A 138 13.00 6.81 -4.52
N PHE A 139 12.57 6.39 -5.71
CA PHE A 139 11.72 5.19 -5.90
C PHE A 139 12.23 3.93 -5.16
N ARG A 140 13.55 3.83 -4.97
CA ARG A 140 14.21 2.80 -4.13
C ARG A 140 13.65 2.70 -2.71
N GLN A 141 13.36 3.83 -2.06
CA GLN A 141 12.95 3.87 -0.66
C GLN A 141 11.60 3.15 -0.43
N LEU A 142 10.75 3.15 -1.45
CA LEU A 142 9.44 2.48 -1.43
C LEU A 142 9.53 0.97 -1.70
N LYS A 143 10.73 0.44 -2.00
CA LYS A 143 10.97 -0.96 -2.42
C LYS A 143 10.06 -1.34 -3.60
N LYS A 144 9.89 -2.64 -3.82
CA LYS A 144 9.19 -3.22 -4.95
C LYS A 144 7.68 -2.89 -4.92
N MET A 145 7.29 -1.88 -5.68
CA MET A 145 5.90 -1.51 -5.98
C MET A 145 5.38 -2.26 -7.21
N ASP A 146 5.28 -3.59 -7.11
CA ASP A 146 4.89 -4.46 -8.23
C ASP A 146 3.56 -4.05 -8.88
N GLU A 147 2.62 -3.59 -8.07
CA GLU A 147 1.33 -3.18 -8.56
C GLU A 147 1.44 -1.95 -9.46
N ILE A 148 2.20 -0.92 -9.07
CA ILE A 148 2.41 0.27 -9.90
C ILE A 148 3.06 -0.09 -11.23
N MET A 149 4.06 -0.98 -11.22
CA MET A 149 4.70 -1.46 -12.45
C MET A 149 3.70 -2.17 -13.37
N THR A 150 2.81 -2.97 -12.79
CA THR A 150 1.75 -3.66 -13.54
C THR A 150 0.70 -2.69 -14.09
N LYS A 151 0.39 -1.61 -13.37
CA LYS A 151 -0.62 -0.61 -13.79
C LYS A 151 -0.08 0.41 -14.79
N LEU A 152 1.24 0.63 -14.79
CA LEU A 152 1.93 1.63 -15.60
C LEU A 152 1.49 1.70 -17.09
N PRO A 153 1.23 0.58 -17.80
CA PRO A 153 0.84 0.66 -19.21
C PRO A 153 -0.53 1.32 -19.47
N TYR A 154 -1.46 1.27 -18.51
CA TYR A 154 -2.84 1.72 -18.74
C TYR A 154 -3.25 2.95 -17.93
N VAL A 155 -2.48 3.37 -16.93
CA VAL A 155 -2.79 4.57 -16.12
C VAL A 155 -2.81 5.86 -16.95
N ALA A 156 -2.11 5.90 -18.08
CA ALA A 156 -2.18 7.00 -19.04
C ALA A 156 -3.61 7.22 -19.56
N GLY A 157 -4.38 6.14 -19.74
CA GLY A 157 -5.79 6.20 -20.12
C GLY A 157 -6.69 6.80 -19.02
N TYR A 158 -6.22 6.91 -17.78
CA TYR A 158 -6.94 7.53 -16.67
C TYR A 158 -6.48 8.97 -16.38
N ASN A 159 -5.74 9.58 -17.31
CA ASN A 159 -5.13 10.91 -17.16
C ASN A 159 -4.14 11.00 -15.98
N ILE A 160 -3.50 9.87 -15.65
CA ILE A 160 -2.50 9.78 -14.59
C ILE A 160 -1.11 9.79 -15.23
N LYS A 161 -0.21 10.61 -14.70
CA LYS A 161 1.19 10.64 -15.11
C LYS A 161 2.09 10.25 -13.95
N LEU A 162 3.01 9.33 -14.20
CA LEU A 162 4.00 8.86 -13.24
C LEU A 162 5.37 9.38 -13.63
N ALA A 163 6.09 9.96 -12.66
CA ALA A 163 7.47 10.36 -12.78
C ALA A 163 8.28 9.66 -11.68
N PHE A 164 9.25 8.86 -12.10
CA PHE A 164 10.16 8.15 -11.20
C PHE A 164 11.51 8.88 -11.21
N ILE A 165 11.99 9.30 -10.04
CA ILE A 165 13.36 9.81 -9.90
C ILE A 165 14.23 8.67 -9.37
N ILE A 166 15.26 8.34 -10.15
CA ILE A 166 16.19 7.25 -9.86
C ILE A 166 17.60 7.84 -9.89
N GLN A 167 18.37 7.60 -8.82
CA GLN A 167 19.76 8.08 -8.72
C GLN A 167 20.74 7.18 -9.48
N ASP A 168 20.49 5.86 -9.52
CA ASP A 168 21.35 4.86 -10.18
C ASP A 168 20.50 3.67 -10.64
N LEU A 169 20.72 3.21 -11.88
CA LEU A 169 20.04 2.07 -12.48
C LEU A 169 20.40 0.74 -11.80
N LYS A 170 21.62 0.59 -11.27
CA LYS A 170 22.04 -0.62 -10.53
C LYS A 170 21.17 -0.83 -9.29
N ASN A 171 20.87 0.25 -8.59
CA ASN A 171 19.95 0.21 -7.44
C ASN A 171 18.52 -0.19 -7.83
N LEU A 172 18.08 0.12 -9.05
CA LEU A 172 16.79 -0.33 -9.56
C LEU A 172 16.81 -1.83 -9.88
N ASP A 173 17.89 -2.30 -10.50
CA ASP A 173 18.10 -3.72 -10.83
C ASP A 173 18.14 -4.60 -9.56
N GLU A 174 18.74 -4.11 -8.46
CA GLU A 174 18.73 -4.81 -7.16
C GLU A 174 17.31 -5.06 -6.61
N ILE A 175 16.36 -4.17 -6.90
CA ILE A 175 15.01 -4.22 -6.31
C ILE A 175 14.01 -4.92 -7.23
N TYR A 176 14.11 -4.65 -8.53
CA TYR A 176 13.14 -5.07 -9.53
C TYR A 176 13.66 -6.15 -10.48
N GLY A 177 14.97 -6.30 -10.60
CA GLY A 177 15.63 -7.11 -11.62
C GLY A 177 15.62 -6.43 -12.99
N GLU A 178 16.55 -6.85 -13.85
CA GLU A 178 16.79 -6.26 -15.18
C GLU A 178 15.54 -6.28 -16.08
N THR A 179 14.78 -7.39 -16.07
CA THR A 179 13.55 -7.52 -16.87
C THR A 179 12.51 -6.46 -16.51
N SER A 180 12.32 -6.21 -15.21
CA SER A 180 11.37 -5.23 -14.72
C SER A 180 11.87 -3.81 -14.95
N ARG A 181 13.19 -3.56 -14.88
CA ARG A 181 13.79 -2.28 -15.28
C ARG A 181 13.50 -1.99 -16.75
N HIS A 182 13.73 -2.95 -17.64
CA HIS A 182 13.43 -2.79 -19.06
C HIS A 182 11.94 -2.50 -19.30
N SER A 183 11.06 -3.17 -18.55
CA SER A 183 9.62 -2.90 -18.61
C SER A 183 9.27 -1.49 -18.11
N LEU A 184 9.84 -1.04 -16.98
CA LEU A 184 9.63 0.31 -16.45
C LEU A 184 10.09 1.38 -17.47
N LEU A 185 11.31 1.24 -17.97
CA LEU A 185 11.89 2.16 -18.94
C LEU A 185 11.11 2.17 -20.26
N GLY A 186 10.65 1.01 -20.73
CA GLY A 186 9.85 0.89 -21.96
C GLY A 186 8.45 1.49 -21.85
N ASN A 187 7.85 1.51 -20.65
CA ASN A 187 6.57 2.15 -20.41
C ASN A 187 6.68 3.66 -20.10
N CYS A 188 7.88 4.16 -19.79
CA CYS A 188 8.14 5.58 -19.62
C CYS A 188 8.33 6.26 -20.97
N GLY A 189 7.36 7.07 -21.40
CA GLY A 189 7.43 7.80 -22.67
C GLY A 189 8.52 8.87 -22.75
N TYR A 190 9.04 9.32 -21.60
CA TYR A 190 10.18 10.25 -21.52
C TYR A 190 11.19 9.74 -20.49
N GLN A 191 12.46 9.85 -20.82
CA GLN A 191 13.57 9.55 -19.93
C GLN A 191 14.51 10.75 -19.92
N LEU A 192 14.75 11.31 -18.74
CA LEU A 192 15.68 12.42 -18.55
C LEU A 192 16.85 11.91 -17.73
N VAL A 193 18.04 11.90 -18.33
CA VAL A 193 19.28 11.51 -17.68
C VAL A 193 20.07 12.76 -17.32
N LEU A 194 20.21 13.01 -16.03
CA LEU A 194 20.92 14.17 -15.49
C LEU A 194 22.19 13.68 -14.79
N GLY A 195 23.32 13.74 -15.49
CA GLY A 195 24.62 13.30 -14.97
C GLY A 195 25.52 12.78 -16.09
N ALA A 196 26.73 13.35 -16.17
CA ALA A 196 27.81 12.83 -16.99
C ALA A 196 28.68 11.88 -16.13
N ASN A 197 28.96 10.69 -16.66
CA ASN A 197 29.71 9.56 -16.08
C ASN A 197 28.90 8.53 -15.27
N ASP A 198 28.26 7.60 -15.97
CA ASP A 198 28.48 6.18 -15.67
C ASP A 198 28.53 5.43 -17.03
N GLN A 199 29.75 5.18 -17.51
CA GLN A 199 29.98 4.34 -18.69
C GLN A 199 29.72 2.88 -18.28
N ALA A 200 28.54 2.39 -18.62
CA ALA A 200 28.34 1.00 -18.97
C ALA A 200 27.34 0.95 -20.14
N THR A 201 27.88 1.18 -21.34
CA THR A 201 27.39 0.61 -22.60
C THR A 201 27.28 -0.90 -22.52
#